data_AF-A0A6F8Z070-F1
#
_entry.id   AF-A0A6F8Z070-F1
#
_cell.length_a   1.000
_cell.length_b   1.000
_cell.length_c   1.000
_cell.angle_alpha   90.00
_cell.angle_beta   90.00
_cell.angle_gamma   90.00
#
_symmetry.space_group_name_H-M   'P 1'
#
loop_
_entity.id
_entity.type
_entity.pdbx_description
1 polymer ?
#
loop_
_entity_poly.entity_id
_entity_poly.type
_entity_poly.pdbx_seq_one_letter_code
_entity_poly.pdbx_strand_id
1 'polypeptide(L)'
;MARTQNRTPKRHDLNAVERKSIPDSGYAFPRLRKEPLNDASHVRNAIARFDQVRDVTDDERSEAFRRIRRAADRYGVEMSASRWQELGKPTPTMKSSQKTHTPTKAERAAIRRGEAPRDALYAEARRMGIKGRSTMNKADLQRAVQMAG
;
A
#
# COMPACT_ATOMS: atom_id res chain seq x y z
N MET A 1 -43.34 -6.27 -13.70
CA MET A 1 -43.07 -5.70 -12.36
C MET A 1 -41.57 -5.47 -12.22
N ALA A 2 -41.09 -4.25 -12.43
CA ALA A 2 -39.66 -3.92 -12.28
C ALA A 2 -39.40 -3.46 -10.84
N ARG A 3 -38.57 -4.21 -10.10
CA ARG A 3 -38.09 -3.80 -8.77
C ARG A 3 -37.09 -2.66 -8.95
N THR A 4 -37.56 -1.43 -8.76
CA THR A 4 -36.71 -0.24 -8.63
C THR A 4 -35.87 -0.39 -7.36
N GLN A 5 -34.58 -0.73 -7.51
CA GLN A 5 -33.65 -0.67 -6.40
C GLN A 5 -33.34 0.80 -6.08
N ASN A 6 -34.07 1.34 -5.10
CA ASN A 6 -33.80 2.64 -4.51
C ASN A 6 -32.49 2.55 -3.69
N ARG A 7 -31.34 2.78 -4.34
CA ARG A 7 -30.05 2.89 -3.63
C ARG A 7 -30.05 4.21 -2.86
N THR A 8 -30.17 4.12 -1.54
CA THR A 8 -29.96 5.25 -0.63
C THR A 8 -28.58 5.87 -0.93
N PRO A 9 -28.46 7.16 -1.26
CA PRO A 9 -27.16 7.77 -1.51
C PRO A 9 -26.35 7.68 -0.23
N LYS A 10 -25.13 7.17 -0.36
CA LYS A 10 -24.14 7.17 0.72
C LYS A 10 -23.96 8.64 1.11
N ARG A 11 -24.22 8.99 2.38
CA ARG A 11 -24.38 10.36 2.92
C ARG A 11 -23.17 11.31 2.73
N HIS A 12 -22.16 10.93 1.95
CA HIS A 12 -20.92 11.66 1.75
C HIS A 12 -20.52 11.79 0.26
N ASP A 13 -21.34 11.31 -0.69
CA ASP A 13 -21.07 11.50 -2.11
C ASP A 13 -21.79 12.77 -2.60
N LEU A 14 -21.02 13.79 -2.98
CA LEU A 14 -21.55 15.02 -3.58
C LEU A 14 -22.18 14.72 -4.94
N ASN A 15 -23.38 15.24 -5.19
CA ASN A 15 -24.01 15.15 -6.50
C ASN A 15 -23.30 16.08 -7.53
N ALA A 16 -23.59 15.91 -8.82
CA ALA A 16 -22.91 16.65 -9.88
C ALA A 16 -23.08 18.17 -9.80
N VAL A 17 -24.23 18.64 -9.29
CA VAL A 17 -24.54 20.06 -9.13
C VAL A 17 -23.73 20.65 -7.97
N GLU A 18 -23.70 19.97 -6.82
CA GLU A 18 -22.92 20.37 -5.65
C GLU A 18 -21.42 20.46 -5.98
N ARG A 19 -20.90 19.50 -6.75
CA ARG A 19 -19.51 19.54 -7.24
C ARG A 19 -19.21 20.72 -8.14
N LYS A 20 -20.17 21.20 -8.94
CA LYS A 20 -19.96 22.33 -9.86
C LYS A 20 -19.87 23.66 -9.12
N SER A 21 -20.52 23.76 -7.96
CA SER A 21 -20.51 24.97 -7.12
C SER A 21 -19.29 25.07 -6.20
N ILE A 22 -18.50 24.00 -6.05
CA ILE A 22 -17.29 24.02 -5.22
C ILE A 22 -16.18 24.78 -5.94
N PRO A 23 -15.61 25.83 -5.31
CA PRO A 23 -14.47 26.53 -5.86
C PRO A 23 -13.25 25.61 -5.90
N ASP A 24 -12.29 25.93 -6.75
CA ASP A 24 -11.06 25.15 -6.90
C ASP A 24 -10.30 24.94 -5.57
N SER A 25 -10.39 25.91 -4.66
CA SER A 25 -9.84 25.81 -3.29
C SER A 25 -10.47 24.71 -2.43
N GLY A 26 -11.64 24.18 -2.81
CA GLY A 26 -12.33 23.08 -2.13
C GLY A 26 -11.83 21.68 -2.53
N TYR A 27 -10.80 21.59 -3.39
CA TYR A 27 -10.20 20.33 -3.82
C TYR A 27 -8.74 20.24 -3.39
N ALA A 28 -8.26 19.04 -3.07
CA ALA A 28 -6.83 18.80 -2.87
C ALA A 28 -6.06 18.96 -4.19
N PHE A 29 -6.65 18.50 -5.31
CA PHE A 29 -6.11 18.60 -6.66
C PHE A 29 -7.05 19.41 -7.57
N PRO A 30 -6.97 20.76 -7.56
CA PRO A 30 -7.93 21.63 -8.24
C PRO A 30 -7.99 21.43 -9.75
N ARG A 31 -6.83 21.31 -10.43
CA ARG A 31 -6.75 21.07 -11.87
C ARG A 31 -7.51 19.81 -12.31
N LEU A 32 -7.52 18.78 -11.46
CA LEU A 32 -8.22 17.52 -11.72
C LEU A 32 -9.62 17.49 -11.09
N ARG A 33 -9.99 18.50 -10.28
CA ARG A 33 -11.18 18.52 -9.41
C ARG A 33 -11.36 17.21 -8.64
N LYS A 34 -10.25 16.67 -8.11
CA LYS A 34 -10.19 15.42 -7.35
C LYS A 34 -9.97 15.67 -5.87
N GLU A 35 -10.45 14.73 -5.07
CA GLU A 35 -10.37 14.76 -3.61
C GLU A 35 -10.96 16.05 -3.04
N PRO A 36 -12.30 16.24 -3.11
CA PRO A 36 -12.96 17.35 -2.43
C PRO A 36 -12.65 17.35 -0.93
N LEU A 37 -12.66 18.52 -0.31
CA LEU A 37 -12.26 18.75 1.09
C LEU A 37 -13.32 19.52 1.89
N ASN A 38 -14.60 19.33 1.58
CA ASN A 38 -15.70 20.16 2.14
C ASN A 38 -16.21 19.69 3.52
N ASP A 39 -15.83 18.49 3.96
CA ASP A 39 -16.17 17.96 5.28
C ASP A 39 -15.13 16.92 5.77
N ALA A 40 -15.28 16.48 7.02
CA ALA A 40 -14.38 15.51 7.64
C ALA A 40 -14.32 14.15 6.92
N SER A 41 -15.41 13.69 6.31
CA SER A 41 -15.44 12.42 5.57
C SER A 41 -14.66 12.54 4.26
N HIS A 42 -14.83 13.65 3.56
CA HIS A 42 -14.08 14.02 2.38
C HIS A 42 -12.57 14.13 2.65
N VAL A 43 -12.18 14.79 3.75
CA VAL A 43 -10.76 14.88 4.15
C VAL A 43 -10.15 13.50 4.45
N ARG A 44 -10.85 12.65 5.21
CA ARG A 44 -10.38 11.28 5.49
C ARG A 44 -10.23 10.44 4.21
N ASN A 45 -11.16 10.58 3.27
CA ASN A 45 -11.07 9.92 1.97
C ASN A 45 -9.88 10.43 1.16
N ALA A 46 -9.64 11.75 1.13
CA ALA A 46 -8.51 12.36 0.46
C ALA A 46 -7.18 11.87 1.00
N ILE A 47 -7.04 11.74 2.32
CA ILE A 47 -5.87 11.15 2.98
C ILE A 47 -5.67 9.70 2.53
N ALA A 48 -6.73 8.89 2.57
CA ALA A 48 -6.66 7.46 2.28
C ALA A 48 -6.40 7.12 0.80
N ARG A 49 -6.71 8.04 -0.11
CA ARG A 49 -6.61 7.86 -1.58
C ARG A 49 -5.56 8.74 -2.22
N PHE A 50 -4.77 9.46 -1.43
CA PHE A 50 -3.78 10.42 -1.91
C PHE A 50 -2.83 9.83 -2.98
N ASP A 51 -2.43 8.57 -2.80
CA ASP A 51 -1.56 7.82 -3.71
C ASP A 51 -2.24 7.40 -5.01
N GLN A 52 -3.58 7.33 -5.05
CA GLN A 52 -4.37 6.89 -6.20
C GLN A 52 -4.57 7.99 -7.25
N VAL A 53 -4.28 9.26 -6.90
CA VAL A 53 -4.35 10.37 -7.84
C VAL A 53 -3.13 10.33 -8.75
N ARG A 54 -3.37 10.03 -10.04
CA ARG A 54 -2.37 9.97 -11.11
C ARG A 54 -2.33 11.27 -11.90
N ASP A 55 -1.30 11.41 -12.74
CA ASP A 55 -1.09 12.55 -13.64
C ASP A 55 -0.90 13.88 -12.90
N VAL A 56 -0.19 13.83 -11.78
CA VAL A 56 0.17 14.97 -10.93
C VAL A 56 1.67 15.00 -10.68
N THR A 57 2.22 16.20 -10.62
CA THR A 57 3.62 16.45 -10.25
C THR A 57 3.84 16.36 -8.74
N ASP A 58 5.09 16.23 -8.32
CA ASP A 58 5.44 16.24 -6.90
C ASP A 58 5.11 17.58 -6.22
N ASP A 59 5.19 18.68 -6.95
CA ASP A 59 4.76 20.00 -6.47
C ASP A 59 3.25 20.05 -6.24
N GLU A 60 2.46 19.49 -7.17
CA GLU A 60 1.02 19.34 -6.99
C GLU A 60 0.68 18.46 -5.80
N ARG A 61 1.45 17.40 -5.53
CA ARG A 61 1.29 16.55 -4.33
C ARG A 61 1.64 17.32 -3.06
N SER A 62 2.74 18.06 -3.04
CA SER A 62 3.13 18.91 -1.91
C SER A 62 2.06 19.95 -1.57
N GLU A 63 1.53 20.62 -2.59
CA GLU A 63 0.45 21.58 -2.43
C GLU A 63 -0.87 20.91 -1.99
N ALA A 64 -1.22 19.76 -2.56
CA ALA A 64 -2.40 18.99 -2.16
C ALA A 64 -2.33 18.56 -0.68
N PHE A 65 -1.16 18.12 -0.22
CA PHE A 65 -0.91 17.81 1.19
C PHE A 65 -1.13 19.01 2.10
N ARG A 66 -0.63 20.20 1.71
CA ARG A 66 -0.86 21.45 2.47
C ARG A 66 -2.36 21.79 2.55
N ARG A 67 -3.13 21.56 1.49
CA ARG A 67 -4.59 21.76 1.49
C ARG A 67 -5.31 20.76 2.40
N ILE A 68 -4.95 19.48 2.30
CA ILE A 68 -5.49 18.42 3.15
C ILE A 68 -5.22 18.70 4.62
N ARG A 69 -4.00 19.12 4.98
CA ARG A 69 -3.65 19.49 6.36
C ARG A 69 -4.53 20.62 6.89
N ARG A 70 -4.67 21.71 6.13
CA ARG A 70 -5.54 22.84 6.51
C ARG A 70 -7.01 22.42 6.66
N ALA A 71 -7.49 21.53 5.80
CA ALA A 71 -8.85 21.02 5.90
C ALA A 71 -9.00 20.08 7.10
N ALA A 72 -8.01 19.24 7.38
CA ALA A 72 -7.98 18.36 8.53
C ALA A 72 -8.07 19.15 9.84
N ASP A 73 -7.27 20.22 9.98
CA ASP A 73 -7.32 21.13 11.12
C ASP A 73 -8.71 21.78 11.27
N ARG A 74 -9.31 22.21 10.15
CA ARG A 74 -10.64 22.84 10.12
C ARG A 74 -11.78 21.89 10.54
N TYR A 75 -11.72 20.63 10.10
CA TYR A 75 -12.79 19.66 10.30
C TYR A 75 -12.52 18.68 11.46
N GLY A 76 -11.45 18.89 12.23
CA GLY A 76 -11.08 18.05 13.37
C GLY A 76 -10.69 16.62 12.97
N VAL A 77 -10.06 16.46 11.81
CA VAL A 77 -9.52 15.17 11.36
C VAL A 77 -8.06 15.07 11.81
N GLU A 78 -7.73 14.04 12.57
CA GLU A 78 -6.35 13.80 13.00
C GLU A 78 -5.48 13.35 11.81
N MET A 79 -4.32 14.00 11.64
CA MET A 79 -3.33 13.65 10.62
C MET A 79 -1.93 13.73 11.22
N SER A 80 -1.28 12.57 11.36
CA SER A 80 0.08 12.46 11.93
C SER A 80 1.20 12.60 10.88
N ALA A 81 0.85 12.50 9.60
CA ALA A 81 1.81 12.63 8.50
C ALA A 81 2.42 14.03 8.46
N SER A 82 3.75 14.09 8.31
CA SER A 82 4.51 15.34 8.23
C SER A 82 4.79 15.78 6.79
N ARG A 83 4.73 14.85 5.83
CA ARG A 83 4.94 15.11 4.40
C ARG A 83 3.99 14.28 3.54
N TRP A 84 3.81 14.66 2.27
CA TRP A 84 2.88 14.00 1.37
C TRP A 84 3.21 12.54 1.08
N GLN A 85 4.49 12.15 1.10
CA GLN A 85 4.95 10.78 0.88
C GLN A 85 4.47 9.80 1.97
N GLU A 86 4.06 10.33 3.12
CA GLU A 86 3.50 9.56 4.23
C GLU A 86 1.97 9.39 4.11
N LEU A 87 1.32 10.09 3.16
CA LEU A 87 -0.11 9.91 2.87
C LEU A 87 -0.36 8.79 1.86
N GLY A 88 -1.54 8.18 1.95
CA GLY A 88 -1.93 7.01 1.16
C GLY A 88 -1.50 5.70 1.81
N LYS A 89 -1.74 4.58 1.13
CA LYS A 89 -1.32 3.28 1.67
C LYS A 89 0.19 3.11 1.47
N PRO A 90 0.97 2.68 2.48
CA PRO A 90 2.10 1.82 2.17
C PRO A 90 1.48 0.57 1.53
N THR A 91 1.47 0.55 0.20
CA THR A 91 1.06 -0.62 -0.57
C THR A 91 1.94 -1.81 -0.12
N PRO A 92 1.44 -3.06 -0.15
CA PRO A 92 2.25 -4.23 0.17
C PRO A 92 3.47 -4.40 -0.75
N THR A 93 3.68 -3.52 -1.74
CA THR A 93 4.92 -3.36 -2.49
C THR A 93 5.95 -2.55 -1.68
N MET A 94 6.26 -3.01 -0.47
CA MET A 94 7.67 -3.05 -0.12
C MET A 94 8.32 -3.95 -1.17
N LYS A 95 9.46 -3.55 -1.76
CA LYS A 95 10.31 -4.50 -2.50
C LYS A 95 10.40 -5.76 -1.62
N SER A 96 10.11 -6.93 -2.16
CA SER A 96 10.02 -8.15 -1.34
C SER A 96 11.30 -8.40 -0.53
N SER A 97 12.41 -7.80 -0.96
CA SER A 97 13.71 -7.73 -0.30
C SER A 97 13.72 -7.09 1.09
N GLN A 98 12.66 -6.40 1.52
CA GLN A 98 12.59 -5.75 2.85
C GLN A 98 11.54 -6.37 3.78
N LYS A 99 10.80 -7.40 3.35
CA LYS A 99 9.89 -8.14 4.23
C LYS A 99 10.66 -9.27 4.90
N THR A 100 10.46 -9.45 6.21
CA THR A 100 10.84 -10.68 6.90
C THR A 100 10.11 -11.86 6.26
N HIS A 101 10.85 -12.91 5.89
CA HIS A 101 10.28 -14.10 5.24
C HIS A 101 9.27 -14.74 6.20
N THR A 102 7.98 -14.59 5.90
CA THR A 102 6.94 -15.34 6.60
C THR A 102 6.86 -16.73 5.96
N PRO A 103 7.14 -17.82 6.70
CA PRO A 103 7.14 -19.15 6.11
C PRO A 103 5.76 -19.50 5.57
N THR A 104 5.73 -19.94 4.32
CA THR A 104 4.54 -20.45 3.64
C THR A 104 3.98 -21.67 4.37
N LYS A 105 2.72 -22.07 4.08
CA LYS A 105 2.10 -23.28 4.65
C LYS A 105 2.97 -24.53 4.44
N ALA A 106 3.63 -24.64 3.27
CA ALA A 106 4.54 -25.74 2.95
C ALA A 106 5.83 -25.68 3.79
N GLU A 107 6.42 -24.50 3.97
CA GLU A 107 7.63 -24.33 4.79
C GLU A 107 7.35 -24.56 6.29
N ARG A 108 6.19 -24.13 6.79
CA ARG A 108 5.74 -24.46 8.16
C ARG A 108 5.53 -25.96 8.35
N ALA A 109 5.03 -26.66 7.34
CA ALA A 109 4.90 -28.13 7.38
C ALA A 109 6.26 -28.82 7.37
N ALA A 110 7.22 -28.31 6.60
CA ALA A 110 8.59 -28.82 6.56
C ALA A 110 9.32 -28.62 7.90
N ILE A 111 9.22 -27.44 8.52
CA ILE A 111 9.78 -27.16 9.84
C ILE A 111 9.21 -28.13 10.89
N ARG A 112 7.89 -28.41 10.85
CA ARG A 112 7.27 -29.41 11.74
C ARG A 112 7.75 -30.84 11.52
N ARG A 113 8.24 -31.17 10.33
CA ARG A 113 8.87 -32.47 10.00
C ARG A 113 10.38 -32.48 10.29
N GLY A 114 10.94 -31.42 10.88
CA GLY A 114 12.36 -31.30 11.16
C GLY A 114 13.22 -30.99 9.93
N GLU A 115 12.61 -30.63 8.81
CA GLU A 115 13.35 -30.23 7.61
C GLU A 115 13.84 -28.78 7.73
N ALA A 116 15.11 -28.55 7.40
CA ALA A 116 15.68 -27.21 7.37
C ALA A 116 14.93 -26.31 6.36
N PRO A 117 14.61 -25.06 6.72
CA PRO A 117 14.03 -24.10 5.79
C PRO A 117 15.03 -23.75 4.69
N ARG A 118 14.53 -23.30 3.53
CA ARG A 118 15.38 -22.98 2.36
C ARG A 118 16.50 -22.00 2.72
N ASP A 119 16.23 -21.01 3.57
CA ASP A 119 17.23 -20.02 3.97
C ASP A 119 18.38 -20.63 4.80
N ALA A 120 18.09 -21.65 5.62
CA ALA A 120 19.12 -22.38 6.36
C ALA A 120 19.99 -23.21 5.41
N LEU A 121 19.37 -23.94 4.48
CA LEU A 121 20.07 -24.70 3.44
C LEU A 121 20.91 -23.78 2.53
N TYR A 122 20.40 -22.58 2.23
CA TYR A 122 21.11 -21.57 1.45
C TYR A 122 22.34 -21.04 2.21
N ALA A 123 22.18 -20.75 3.51
CA ALA A 123 23.27 -20.32 4.36
C ALA A 123 24.36 -21.39 4.51
N GLU A 124 23.95 -22.66 4.62
CA GLU A 124 24.86 -23.81 4.72
C GLU A 124 25.60 -24.06 3.40
N ALA A 125 24.89 -24.07 2.26
CA ALA A 125 25.50 -24.15 0.94
C ALA A 125 26.49 -23.01 0.67
N ARG A 126 26.23 -21.80 1.21
CA ARG A 126 27.17 -20.67 1.17
C ARG A 126 28.43 -20.94 2.00
N ARG A 127 28.30 -21.51 3.20
CA ARG A 127 29.46 -21.90 4.04
C ARG A 127 30.30 -22.98 3.37
N MET A 128 29.67 -23.94 2.71
CA MET A 128 30.31 -25.04 1.97
C MET A 128 30.85 -24.64 0.59
N GLY A 129 30.70 -23.38 0.16
CA GLY A 129 31.25 -22.91 -1.12
C GLY A 129 30.55 -23.48 -2.37
N ILE A 130 29.33 -23.99 -2.24
CA ILE A 130 28.60 -24.62 -3.34
C ILE A 130 28.31 -23.59 -4.45
N LYS A 131 28.83 -23.84 -5.66
CA LYS A 131 28.60 -23.00 -6.85
C LYS A 131 27.17 -23.23 -7.37
N GLY A 132 26.54 -22.19 -7.92
CA GLY A 132 25.16 -22.28 -8.44
C GLY A 132 24.05 -22.31 -7.37
N ARG A 133 24.38 -22.22 -6.07
CA ARG A 133 23.41 -22.15 -4.95
C ARG A 133 22.27 -21.13 -5.15
N SER A 134 22.50 -20.04 -5.88
CA SER A 134 21.50 -19.00 -6.17
C SER A 134 20.43 -19.43 -7.16
N THR A 135 20.68 -20.43 -7.99
CA THR A 135 19.73 -20.96 -8.98
C THR A 135 19.05 -22.24 -8.51
N MET A 136 19.53 -22.85 -7.42
CA MET A 136 18.99 -24.08 -6.84
C MET A 136 17.70 -23.84 -6.07
N ASN A 137 16.71 -24.72 -6.24
CA ASN A 137 15.50 -24.74 -5.41
C ASN A 137 15.80 -25.38 -4.03
N LYS A 138 14.81 -25.45 -3.12
CA LYS A 138 15.01 -26.02 -1.78
C LYS A 138 15.53 -27.47 -1.84
N ALA A 139 14.99 -28.30 -2.73
CA ALA A 139 15.37 -29.71 -2.84
C ALA A 139 16.79 -29.86 -3.40
N ASP A 140 17.16 -29.04 -4.38
CA ASP A 140 18.51 -29.03 -4.95
C ASP A 140 19.55 -28.53 -3.93
N LEU A 141 19.21 -27.50 -3.14
CA LEU A 141 20.04 -27.02 -2.03
C LEU A 141 20.22 -28.10 -0.95
N GLN A 142 19.15 -28.81 -0.61
CA GLN A 142 19.21 -29.90 0.38
C GLN A 142 20.12 -31.04 -0.10
N ARG A 143 19.99 -31.47 -1.36
CA ARG A 143 20.86 -32.49 -1.95
C ARG A 143 22.32 -32.02 -2.02
N ALA A 144 22.55 -30.80 -2.47
CA ALA A 144 23.90 -30.26 -2.62
C ALA A 144 24.63 -30.14 -1.27
N VAL A 145 23.93 -29.68 -0.21
CA VAL A 145 24.46 -29.65 1.15
C VAL A 145 24.76 -31.07 1.66
N GLN A 146 23.86 -32.02 1.43
CA GLN A 146 24.04 -33.41 1.88
C GLN A 146 25.16 -34.15 1.14
N MET A 147 25.49 -33.77 -0.10
CA MET A 147 26.61 -34.36 -0.86
C MET A 147 27.97 -33.72 -0.53
N ALA A 148 27.98 -32.53 0.08
CA ALA A 148 29.18 -31.75 0.36
C ALA A 148 29.69 -31.90 1.80
N GLY A 149 28.93 -32.57 2.68
CA GLY A 149 29.32 -32.94 4.05
C GLY A 149 29.61 -34.43 4.16
#